data_AF-A0A6I3LDI8-F1
#
_entry.id   AF-A0A6I3LDI8-F1
#
_cell.length_a   1.000
_cell.length_b   1.000
_cell.length_c   1.000
_cell.angle_alpha   90.00
_cell.angle_beta   90.00
_cell.angle_gamma   90.00
#
_symmetry.space_group_name_H-M   'P 1'
#
loop_
_entity.id
_entity.type
_entity.pdbx_description
1 polymer ?
#
loop_
_entity_poly.entity_id
_entity_poly.type
_entity_poly.pdbx_seq_one_letter_code
_entity_poly.pdbx_strand_id
1 'polypeptide(L)' 'KIKRKNAYKSHILTKKETKQKRNLTQTSYVHSSDEKSVLKQLAIK' A
#
# COMPACT_ATOMS: atom_id res chain seq x y z
N LYS A 1 10.09 8.40 -3.94
CA LYS A 1 8.73 7.83 -3.90
C LYS A 1 8.78 6.31 -3.81
N ILE A 2 8.50 5.78 -2.64
CA ILE A 2 8.53 4.34 -2.36
C ILE A 2 7.17 3.73 -2.75
N LYS A 3 7.19 2.67 -3.58
CA LYS A 3 5.98 1.91 -3.96
C LYS A 3 5.56 0.97 -2.83
N ARG A 4 4.25 0.80 -2.61
CA ARG A 4 3.70 -0.14 -1.63
C ARG A 4 2.47 -0.87 -2.19
N LYS A 5 2.14 -2.01 -1.57
CA LYS A 5 0.88 -2.73 -1.80
C LYS A 5 -0.22 -2.18 -0.90
N ASN A 6 -1.47 -2.33 -1.33
CA ASN A 6 -2.62 -1.96 -0.51
C ASN A 6 -2.96 -3.05 0.51
N ALA A 7 -3.39 -2.62 1.69
CA ALA A 7 -3.89 -3.52 2.73
C ALA A 7 -5.22 -4.19 2.33
N TYR A 8 -5.64 -5.21 3.06
CA TYR A 8 -6.94 -5.90 2.89
C TYR A 8 -7.14 -6.68 1.59
N LYS A 9 -6.06 -6.92 0.81
CA LYS A 9 -6.07 -7.70 -0.44
C LYS A 9 -5.91 -9.22 -0.25
N SER A 10 -5.85 -9.71 0.99
CA SER A 10 -5.63 -11.14 1.27
C SER A 10 -6.74 -11.83 2.07
N HIS A 11 -7.60 -11.07 2.77
CA HIS A 11 -8.59 -11.66 3.68
C HIS A 11 -10.00 -11.09 3.46
N ILE A 12 -11.00 -11.98 3.48
CA ILE A 12 -12.43 -11.72 3.25
C ILE A 12 -12.66 -10.81 2.04
N LEU A 13 -12.29 -11.30 0.86
CA LEU A 13 -12.54 -10.60 -0.41
C LEU A 13 -13.99 -10.77 -0.90
N THR A 14 -14.68 -11.79 -0.41
CA THR A 14 -16.07 -12.12 -0.77
C THR A 14 -17.04 -11.03 -0.34
N LYS A 15 -16.82 -10.40 0.83
CA LYS A 15 -17.64 -9.29 1.36
C LYS A 15 -17.25 -7.91 0.78
N LYS A 16 -16.39 -7.85 -0.23
CA LYS A 16 -15.94 -6.58 -0.84
C LYS A 16 -16.50 -6.43 -2.24
N GLU A 17 -16.92 -5.22 -2.57
CA GLU A 17 -17.40 -4.87 -3.91
C GLU A 17 -16.32 -5.09 -4.99
N THR A 18 -16.76 -5.30 -6.24
CA THR A 18 -15.84 -5.48 -7.39
C THR A 18 -14.94 -4.26 -7.60
N LYS A 19 -15.49 -3.04 -7.49
CA LYS A 19 -14.74 -1.78 -7.54
C LYS A 19 -13.68 -1.71 -6.44
N GLN A 20 -14.03 -2.10 -5.21
CA GLN A 20 -13.09 -2.11 -4.10
C GLN A 20 -11.96 -3.13 -4.34
N LYS A 21 -12.29 -4.35 -4.78
CA LYS A 21 -11.29 -5.38 -5.13
C LYS A 21 -10.31 -4.91 -6.22
N ARG A 22 -10.80 -4.16 -7.21
CA ARG A 22 -9.98 -3.56 -8.28
C ARG A 22 -9.03 -2.49 -7.74
N ASN A 23 -9.54 -1.57 -6.92
CA ASN A 23 -8.71 -0.52 -6.31
C ASN A 23 -7.60 -1.11 -5.42
N LEU A 24 -7.89 -2.20 -4.71
CA LEU A 24 -6.89 -2.90 -3.89
C LEU A 24 -5.76 -3.57 -4.71
N THR A 25 -5.97 -3.83 -6.01
CA THR A 25 -4.92 -4.37 -6.90
C THR A 25 -3.94 -3.30 -7.37
N GLN A 26 -4.38 -2.04 -7.45
CA GLN A 26 -3.54 -0.95 -7.95
C GLN A 26 -2.37 -0.69 -7.00
N THR A 27 -1.23 -0.30 -7.57
CA THR A 27 -0.06 0.10 -6.79
C THR A 27 -0.25 1.50 -6.22
N SER A 28 0.14 1.70 -4.97
CA SER A 28 0.12 3.00 -4.31
C SER A 28 1.53 3.38 -3.84
N TYR A 29 1.70 4.64 -3.45
CA TYR A 29 2.96 5.14 -2.91
C TYR A 29 2.83 5.37 -1.39
N VAL A 30 3.97 5.36 -0.70
CA VAL A 30 4.04 5.76 0.71
C VAL A 30 3.74 7.27 0.81
N HIS A 31 3.05 7.67 1.88
CA HIS A 31 2.73 9.07 2.14
C HIS A 31 4.00 9.86 2.49
N SER A 32 4.03 11.16 2.18
CA SER A 32 5.22 11.99 2.39
C SER A 32 5.64 12.11 3.86
N SER A 33 4.69 12.02 4.80
CA SER A 33 4.96 12.00 6.24
C SER A 33 5.85 10.82 6.65
N ASP A 34 5.61 9.66 6.05
CA ASP A 34 6.24 8.40 6.48
C ASP A 34 7.51 8.09 5.69
N GLU A 35 7.69 8.73 4.52
CA GLU A 35 8.80 8.49 3.60
C GLU A 35 10.17 8.63 4.30
N LYS A 36 10.35 9.63 5.18
CA LYS A 36 11.60 9.80 5.94
C LYS A 36 11.90 8.64 6.90
N SER A 37 10.88 8.13 7.58
CA SER A 37 11.03 7.01 8.52
C SER A 37 11.37 5.72 7.77
N VAL A 38 10.66 5.46 6.68
CA VAL A 38 10.88 4.27 5.84
C VAL A 38 12.27 4.31 5.19
N LEU A 39 12.75 5.47 4.74
CA LEU A 39 14.10 5.60 4.17
C LEU A 39 15.20 5.23 5.17
N LYS A 40 15.06 5.65 6.43
CA LYS A 40 16.00 5.28 7.52
C LYS A 40 15.99 3.77 7.77
N GLN A 41 14.81 3.16 7.81
CA GLN A 41 14.67 1.71 8.01
C GLN A 41 15.27 0.89 6.87
N LEU A 42 15.28 1.44 5.66
CA LEU A 42 15.88 0.81 4.49
C LEU A 42 17.38 1.12 4.33
N ALA A 43 17.99 1.90 5.22
CA ALA A 43 19.39 2.35 5.15
C ALA A 43 19.77 3.04 3.82
N ILE A 44 18.81 3.66 3.15
CA ILE A 44 19.02 4.37 1.88
C ILE A 44 19.40 5.84 2.15
N LYS A 45 19.04 6.36 3.33
CA LYS A 45 19.34 7.72 3.78
C LYS A 45 19.36 7.85 5.30
#